data_AF-A0A4P5SEM1-F1
#
_entry.id   AF-A0A4P5SEM1-F1
#
_cell.length_a   1.000
_cell.length_b   1.000
_cell.length_c   1.000
_cell.angle_alpha   90.00
_cell.angle_beta   90.00
_cell.angle_gamma   90.00
#
_symmetry.space_group_name_H-M   'P 1'
#
loop_
_entity.id
_entity.type
_entity.pdbx_description
1 polymer ?
#
loop_
_entity_poly.entity_id
_entity_poly.type
_entity_poly.pdbx_seq_one_letter_code
_entity_poly.pdbx_strand_id
1 'polypeptide(L)' 'MSAVSEILHDYQHVISDLSLVTSRGGTFDVEVDGTLIYSKALTGRHANPGEVLGLFRDFVGAETQVYER' A
#
# COMPACT_ATOMS: atom_id res chain seq x y z
N MET A 1 -10.69 -1.49 -7.76
CA MET A 1 -9.52 -2.38 -7.55
C MET A 1 -9.19 -2.37 -6.07
N SER A 2 -8.45 -3.36 -5.56
CA SER A 2 -7.94 -3.33 -4.18
C SER A 2 -6.57 -2.63 -4.14
N ALA A 3 -6.20 -2.04 -3.00
CA ALA A 3 -4.89 -1.41 -2.83
C ALA A 3 -3.72 -2.33 -3.20
N VAL A 4 -3.83 -3.62 -2.87
CA VAL A 4 -2.84 -4.65 -3.22
C VAL A 4 -2.72 -4.83 -4.73
N SER A 5 -3.86 -4.89 -5.43
CA SER A 5 -3.87 -5.03 -6.88
C SER A 5 -3.24 -3.84 -7.58
N GLU A 6 -3.46 -2.62 -7.07
CA GLU A 6 -2.89 -1.38 -7.61
C GLU A 6 -1.37 -1.35 -7.41
N ILE A 7 -0.89 -1.73 -6.23
CA ILE A 7 0.56 -1.79 -5.93
C ILE A 7 1.26 -2.85 -6.78
N LEU A 8 0.72 -4.07 -6.86
CA LEU A 8 1.35 -5.15 -7.63
C LEU A 8 1.38 -4.88 -9.13
N HIS A 9 0.35 -4.20 -9.66
CA HIS A 9 0.32 -3.79 -11.06
C HIS A 9 1.53 -2.92 -11.42
N ASP A 10 1.86 -1.93 -10.58
CA ASP A 10 2.88 -0.91 -10.88
C ASP A 10 4.28 -1.28 -10.35
N TYR A 11 4.36 -1.95 -9.20
CA TYR A 11 5.57 -2.06 -8.38
C TYR A 11 5.98 -3.50 -8.02
N GLN A 12 5.37 -4.53 -8.60
CA GLN A 12 5.76 -5.93 -8.36
C GLN A 12 7.27 -6.21 -8.51
N HIS A 13 7.98 -5.44 -9.34
CA HIS A 13 9.40 -5.61 -9.64
C HIS A 13 10.33 -5.15 -8.51
N VAL A 14 9.84 -4.33 -7.57
CA VAL A 14 10.60 -3.88 -6.38
C VAL A 14 10.11 -4.52 -5.09
N ILE A 15 9.07 -5.36 -5.15
CA ILE A 15 8.50 -6.01 -3.97
C ILE A 15 9.14 -7.38 -3.81
N SER A 16 9.84 -7.57 -2.69
CA SER A 16 10.45 -8.86 -2.34
C SER A 16 9.44 -9.82 -1.71
N ASP A 17 8.57 -9.31 -0.83
CA ASP A 17 7.51 -10.07 -0.16
C ASP A 17 6.27 -9.18 0.03
N LEU A 18 5.09 -9.81 0.00
CA LEU A 18 3.83 -9.16 0.32
C LEU A 18 3.01 -10.10 1.18
N SER A 19 2.63 -9.63 2.37
CA SER A 19 1.82 -10.39 3.32
C SER A 19 0.46 -9.73 3.57
N LEU A 20 -0.58 -10.55 3.65
CA LEU A 20 -1.92 -10.13 4.08
C LEU A 20 -2.19 -10.70 5.47
N VAL A 21 -2.06 -9.84 6.47
CA VAL A 21 -2.28 -10.23 7.87
C VAL A 21 -3.74 -9.98 8.23
N THR A 22 -4.51 -11.05 8.45
CA THR A 22 -5.91 -10.92 8.86
C THR A 22 -6.00 -10.43 10.30
N SER A 23 -6.65 -9.29 10.50
CA SER A 23 -6.90 -8.71 11.82
C SER A 23 -8.34 -8.95 12.27
N ARG A 24 -8.58 -8.80 13.58
CA ARG A 24 -9.93 -8.69 14.13
C ARG A 24 -10.25 -7.21 14.37
N GLY A 25 -11.53 -6.83 14.32
CA GLY A 25 -11.98 -5.47 14.67
C GLY A 25 -12.04 -4.47 13.51
N GLY A 26 -11.88 -4.92 12.26
CA GLY A 26 -12.01 -4.07 11.09
C GLY A 26 -10.83 -3.11 10.87
N THR A 27 -9.66 -3.46 11.42
CA THR A 27 -8.39 -2.78 11.19
C THR A 27 -7.97 -2.89 9.73
N PHE A 28 -7.48 -1.79 9.19
CA PHE A 28 -6.86 -1.74 7.88
C PHE A 28 -5.65 -0.82 7.99
N ASP A 29 -4.48 -1.45 8.09
CA ASP A 29 -3.19 -0.79 8.20
C ASP A 29 -2.32 -1.27 7.04
N VAL A 30 -1.51 -0.38 6.50
CA VAL A 30 -0.57 -0.67 5.43
C VAL A 30 0.80 -0.22 5.88
N GLU A 31 1.74 -1.17 5.90
CA GLU A 31 3.13 -0.97 6.29
C GLU A 31 4.05 -1.32 5.13
N VAL A 32 5.12 -0.55 4.97
CA VAL A 32 6.21 -0.83 4.03
C VAL A 32 7.51 -0.78 4.81
N ASP A 33 8.27 -1.88 4.80
CA ASP A 33 9.52 -2.02 5.55
C ASP A 33 9.41 -1.61 7.03
N GLY A 34 8.29 -1.97 7.67
CA GLY A 34 7.97 -1.63 9.06
C GLY A 34 7.52 -0.19 9.29
N THR A 35 7.38 0.62 8.23
CA THR A 35 6.84 1.98 8.29
C THR A 35 5.36 1.98 7.96
N LEU A 36 4.53 2.44 8.90
CA LEU A 36 3.09 2.61 8.69
C LEU A 36 2.83 3.77 7.72
N ILE A 37 2.41 3.44 6.49
CA ILE A 37 2.09 4.44 5.46
C ILE A 37 0.60 4.81 5.46
N TYR A 38 -0.28 3.92 5.93
CA TYR A 38 -1.71 4.18 6.07
C TYR A 38 -2.30 3.45 7.26
N SER A 39 -3.22 4.10 7.97
CA SER A 39 -4.07 3.43 8.97
C SER A 39 -5.50 3.95 8.96
N LYS A 40 -6.46 3.03 8.91
CA LYS A 40 -7.88 3.32 9.09
C LYS A 40 -8.19 3.82 10.50
N ALA A 41 -7.48 3.34 11.51
CA ALA A 41 -7.68 3.81 12.88
C ALA A 41 -7.29 5.28 13.04
N LEU A 42 -6.22 5.71 12.35
CA LEU A 42 -5.76 7.10 12.37
C LEU A 42 -6.61 8.03 11.49
N THR A 43 -7.04 7.57 10.33
CA THR A 43 -7.83 8.38 9.38
C THR A 43 -9.34 8.35 9.66
N GLY A 44 -9.81 7.41 10.47
CA GLY A 44 -11.22 7.23 10.80
C GLY A 44 -12.09 6.69 9.66
N ARG A 45 -11.50 6.30 8.53
CA ARG A 45 -12.19 5.77 7.34
C ARG A 45 -11.35 4.73 6.63
N HIS A 46 -11.95 4.04 5.66
CA HIS A 46 -11.17 3.22 4.74
C HIS A 46 -10.44 4.09 3.70
N ALA A 47 -9.41 3.53 3.07
CA ALA A 47 -8.65 4.24 2.06
C ALA A 47 -9.54 4.52 0.84
N ASN A 48 -9.39 5.72 0.27
CA ASN A 48 -9.97 6.04 -1.00
C ASN A 48 -9.24 5.28 -2.11
N PRO A 49 -9.88 5.06 -3.28
CA PRO A 49 -9.20 4.48 -4.44
C PRO A 49 -7.90 5.23 -4.78
N GLY A 50 -6.80 4.51 -4.98
CA GLY A 50 -5.48 5.08 -5.28
C GLY A 50 -4.76 5.79 -4.13
N GLU A 51 -5.38 5.97 -2.96
CA GLU A 51 -4.73 6.66 -1.83
C GLU A 51 -3.52 5.88 -1.31
N VAL A 52 -3.67 4.56 -1.13
CA VAL A 52 -2.56 3.70 -0.67
C VAL A 52 -1.45 3.64 -1.72
N LEU A 53 -1.81 3.57 -3.01
CA LEU A 53 -0.83 3.61 -4.08
C LEU A 53 -0.04 4.92 -4.05
N GLY A 54 -0.70 6.07 -3.91
CA GLY A 54 -0.02 7.37 -3.77
C GLY A 54 0.97 7.41 -2.60
N LEU A 55 0.53 6.94 -1.43
CA LEU A 55 1.38 6.87 -0.24
C LEU A 55 2.57 5.92 -0.43
N PHE A 56 2.37 4.79 -1.12
CA PHE A 56 3.44 3.88 -1.47
C PHE A 56 4.45 4.52 -2.43
N ARG A 57 3.97 5.25 -3.45
CA ARG A 57 4.82 6.00 -4.40
C ARG A 57 5.68 7.04 -3.69
N ASP A 58 5.09 7.79 -2.78
CA ASP A 58 5.80 8.77 -1.97
C ASP A 58 6.87 8.11 -1.08
N PHE A 59 6.59 6.90 -0.57
CA PHE A 59 7.53 6.13 0.25
C PHE A 59 8.74 5.60 -0.55
N VAL A 60 8.51 4.96 -1.71
CA VAL A 60 9.60 4.40 -2.54
C VAL A 60 10.39 5.46 -3.32
N GLY A 61 9.86 6.67 -3.41
CA GLY A 61 10.48 7.82 -4.05
C GLY A 61 10.34 7.84 -5.58
N ALA A 62 10.45 9.04 -6.14
CA ALA A 62 10.21 9.33 -7.57
C ALA A 62 11.20 8.65 -8.54
N GLU A 63 12.34 8.17 -8.04
CA GLU A 63 13.35 7.46 -8.84
C GLU A 63 12.94 6.01 -9.15
N THR A 64 11.94 5.47 -8.45
CA THR A 64 11.46 4.10 -8.67
C THR A 64 10.54 4.06 -9.88
N GLN A 65 10.97 3.38 -10.95
CA GLN A 65 10.23 3.27 -12.20
C GLN A 65 8.89 2.54 -12.01
N VAL A 66 7.81 3.10 -12.53
CA VAL A 66 6.52 2.41 -12.64
C VAL A 66 6.59 1.40 -13.77
N TYR A 67 6.27 0.14 -13.49
CA TYR A 67 6.12 -0.91 -14.51
C TYR A 67 4.64 -1.24 -14.69
N GLU A 68 3.92 -0.38 -15.40
CA GLU A 68 2.54 -0.61 -15.79
C GLU A 68 2.50 -1.75 -16.81
N ARG A 69 1.89 -2.89 -16.46
CA ARG A 69 1.95 -4.13 -17.26
C ARG A 69 0.59 -4.57 -17.77
#